data_AF-A0A7S0AJ59-F1
#
_entry.id   AF-A0A7S0AJ59-F1
#
_cell.length_a   1.000
_cell.length_b   1.000
_cell.length_c   1.000
_cell.angle_alpha   90.00
_cell.angle_beta   90.00
_cell.angle_gamma   90.00
#
_symmetry.space_group_name_H-M   'P 1'
#
loop_
_entity.id
_entity.type
_entity.pdbx_description
1 polymer ?
#
loop_
_entity_poly.entity_id
_entity_poly.type
_entity_poly.pdbx_seq_one_letter_code
_entity_poly.pdbx_strand_id
1 'polypeptide(L)'
;MAWTKNNNKNARFNPNRKDDRLLLAEVTARRQHRPRREAQKEEERASTDLELISTDPEHVLSMPPDTRVDWLKMALMQSAMGKLKAASLYDIIAKPSFANTSGSARKTLRASVLANLHLFSSKQKKIIEELWNANDRGMAGRRGCVDRSSSSSSSSSGSGSGSGSGS
;
A
#
# COMPACT_ATOMS: atom_id res chain seq x y z
N MET A 1 1.97 -31.09 -47.09
CA MET A 1 2.93 -30.22 -46.38
C MET A 1 3.40 -30.96 -45.13
N ALA A 2 4.58 -31.58 -45.18
CA ALA A 2 5.12 -32.39 -44.09
C ALA A 2 6.08 -31.55 -43.24
N TRP A 3 5.81 -31.44 -41.94
CA TRP A 3 6.67 -30.72 -40.99
C TRP A 3 7.27 -31.72 -40.00
N THR A 4 8.40 -32.29 -40.39
CA THR A 4 9.24 -33.12 -39.50
C THR A 4 10.66 -32.58 -39.55
N LYS A 5 10.90 -31.47 -38.85
CA LYS A 5 12.25 -30.97 -38.58
C LYS A 5 12.82 -31.74 -37.39
N ASN A 6 13.47 -32.86 -37.69
CA ASN A 6 14.25 -33.65 -36.73
C ASN A 6 15.40 -32.80 -36.17
N ASN A 7 15.30 -32.40 -34.90
CA ASN A 7 16.40 -31.82 -34.14
C ASN A 7 17.34 -32.92 -33.60
N ASN A 8 17.95 -33.68 -34.51
CA ASN A 8 18.86 -34.79 -34.17
C ASN A 8 20.25 -34.34 -33.71
N LYS A 9 20.49 -33.03 -33.52
CA LYS A 9 21.79 -32.49 -33.11
C LYS A 9 21.96 -32.40 -31.59
N ASN A 10 20.89 -32.49 -30.81
CA ASN A 10 20.92 -32.45 -29.34
C ASN A 10 20.59 -33.77 -28.64
N ALA A 11 20.28 -34.83 -29.38
CA ALA A 11 20.14 -36.15 -28.80
C ALA A 11 21.55 -36.73 -28.58
N ARG A 12 21.95 -36.92 -27.32
CA ARG A 12 23.14 -37.70 -26.90
C ARG A 12 23.04 -39.19 -27.26
N PHE A 13 22.17 -39.53 -28.22
CA PHE A 13 21.89 -40.87 -28.68
C PHE A 13 22.83 -41.15 -29.85
N ASN A 14 23.85 -41.96 -29.60
CA ASN A 14 24.81 -42.36 -30.61
C ASN A 14 24.40 -43.74 -31.11
N PRO A 15 23.67 -43.85 -32.24
CA PRO A 15 23.03 -45.10 -32.67
C PRO A 15 24.01 -46.25 -32.99
N ASN A 16 25.32 -45.96 -33.07
CA ASN A 16 26.37 -46.96 -33.30
C ASN A 16 27.16 -47.33 -32.04
N ARG A 17 26.80 -46.82 -30.86
CA ARG A 17 27.47 -47.16 -29.60
C ARG A 17 26.90 -48.46 -29.06
N LYS A 18 27.74 -49.50 -28.98
CA LYS A 18 27.40 -50.87 -28.52
C LYS A 18 26.91 -50.99 -27.06
N ASP A 19 26.80 -49.88 -26.33
CA ASP A 19 26.39 -49.84 -24.91
C ASP A 19 24.92 -49.41 -24.70
N ASP A 20 24.19 -48.98 -25.74
CA ASP A 20 22.74 -48.80 -25.62
C ASP A 20 22.03 -50.15 -25.78
N ARG A 21 22.36 -51.06 -24.84
CA ARG A 21 21.47 -52.17 -24.50
C ARG A 21 20.18 -51.54 -24.02
N LEU A 22 19.21 -51.52 -24.93
CA LEU A 22 17.76 -51.56 -24.75
C LEU A 22 17.35 -52.07 -23.37
N LEU A 23 17.49 -51.25 -22.33
CA LEU A 23 16.73 -51.44 -21.12
C LEU A 23 15.32 -51.05 -21.51
N LEU A 24 14.41 -52.03 -21.52
CA LEU A 24 12.96 -51.87 -21.49
C LEU A 24 12.56 -51.17 -20.18
N ALA A 25 13.14 -50.01 -19.90
CA ALA A 25 12.76 -49.17 -18.80
C ALA A 25 11.45 -48.50 -19.20
N GLU A 26 10.34 -49.10 -18.74
CA GLU A 26 9.03 -48.48 -18.82
C GLU A 26 9.11 -47.10 -18.17
N VAL A 27 8.89 -46.05 -18.96
CA VAL A 27 8.93 -44.66 -18.49
C VAL A 27 7.67 -44.42 -17.67
N THR A 28 7.71 -44.75 -16.37
CA THR A 28 6.57 -44.67 -15.45
C THR A 28 6.24 -43.23 -15.01
N ALA A 29 7.13 -42.26 -15.27
CA ALA A 29 6.93 -40.88 -14.83
C ALA A 29 7.08 -39.90 -15.99
N ARG A 30 5.95 -39.50 -16.59
CA ARG A 30 5.87 -38.32 -17.44
C ARG A 30 5.49 -37.11 -16.59
N ARG A 31 6.26 -36.01 -16.71
CA ARG A 31 5.89 -34.72 -16.10
C ARG A 31 4.54 -34.28 -16.66
N GLN A 32 3.48 -34.41 -15.86
CA GLN A 32 2.19 -33.80 -16.15
C GLN A 32 2.33 -32.30 -15.94
N HIS A 33 2.26 -31.54 -17.03
CA HIS A 33 2.18 -30.08 -16.97
C HIS A 33 0.88 -29.72 -16.25
N ARG A 34 0.98 -29.15 -15.05
CA ARG A 34 -0.19 -28.72 -14.27
C ARG A 34 -0.96 -27.70 -15.12
N PRO A 35 -2.22 -27.95 -15.52
CA PRO A 35 -3.02 -26.93 -16.18
C PRO A 35 -3.15 -25.74 -15.22
N ARG A 36 -2.85 -24.55 -15.74
CA ARG A 36 -2.94 -23.30 -15.00
C ARG A 36 -4.40 -23.12 -14.57
N ARG A 37 -4.63 -22.94 -13.27
CA ARG A 37 -5.95 -22.69 -12.64
C ARG A 37 -6.54 -21.37 -13.14
N GLU A 38 -7.02 -21.32 -14.37
CA GLU A 38 -7.69 -20.14 -14.94
C GLU A 38 -9.21 -20.26 -14.85
N ALA A 39 -9.77 -21.48 -14.84
CA ALA A 39 -11.22 -21.72 -14.89
C ALA A 39 -11.99 -21.48 -13.57
N GLN A 40 -11.34 -21.51 -12.40
CA GLN A 40 -12.02 -21.23 -11.12
C GLN A 40 -12.16 -19.73 -10.82
N LYS A 41 -11.60 -18.86 -11.66
CA LYS A 41 -11.57 -17.40 -11.43
C LYS A 41 -12.73 -16.66 -12.09
N GLU A 42 -13.48 -17.32 -12.98
CA GLU A 42 -14.52 -16.66 -13.78
C GLU A 42 -15.90 -16.72 -13.12
N GLU A 43 -16.25 -17.80 -12.42
CA GLU A 43 -17.55 -17.93 -11.73
C GLU A 43 -17.64 -17.10 -10.43
N GLU A 44 -16.52 -16.85 -9.75
CA GLU A 44 -16.50 -16.00 -8.54
C GLU A 44 -16.54 -14.48 -8.87
N ARG A 45 -16.21 -14.10 -10.11
CA ARG A 45 -16.25 -12.71 -10.59
C ARG A 45 -17.67 -12.22 -10.87
N ALA A 46 -18.54 -13.07 -11.41
CA ALA A 46 -19.89 -12.67 -11.80
C ALA A 46 -20.81 -12.32 -10.61
N SER A 47 -20.55 -12.87 -9.43
CA SER A 47 -21.35 -12.65 -8.22
C SER A 47 -20.84 -11.49 -7.35
N THR A 48 -19.62 -10.99 -7.60
CA THR A 48 -18.95 -9.98 -6.76
C THR A 48 -18.92 -8.57 -7.36
N ASP A 49 -19.36 -8.40 -8.60
CA ASP A 49 -19.42 -7.11 -9.28
C ASP A 49 -20.47 -6.14 -8.71
N LEU A 50 -21.42 -6.61 -7.87
CA LEU A 50 -22.49 -5.78 -7.32
C LEU A 50 -22.10 -4.93 -6.10
N GLU A 51 -20.94 -5.19 -5.48
CA GLU A 51 -20.47 -4.40 -4.32
C GLU A 51 -19.02 -3.92 -4.47
N LEU A 52 -18.43 -4.04 -5.66
CA LEU A 52 -17.09 -3.51 -5.87
C LEU A 52 -17.14 -1.98 -5.81
N ILE A 53 -16.42 -1.41 -4.86
CA ILE A 53 -16.43 0.02 -4.65
C ILE A 53 -15.81 0.70 -5.87
N SER A 54 -16.42 1.80 -6.32
CA SER A 54 -15.85 2.59 -7.41
C SER A 54 -14.44 3.06 -7.04
N THR A 55 -13.48 2.71 -7.90
CA THR A 55 -12.05 3.07 -7.78
C THR A 55 -11.67 4.21 -8.70
N ASP A 56 -12.65 4.96 -9.23
CA ASP A 56 -12.36 6.17 -10.00
C ASP A 56 -11.86 7.28 -9.07
N PRO A 57 -10.62 7.78 -9.25
CA PRO A 57 -10.08 8.78 -8.37
C PRO A 57 -10.83 10.12 -8.43
N GLU A 58 -11.44 10.49 -9.56
CA GLU A 58 -12.19 11.75 -9.65
C GLU A 58 -13.48 11.67 -8.81
N HIS A 59 -14.16 10.52 -8.86
CA HIS A 59 -15.33 10.25 -8.02
C HIS A 59 -15.01 10.33 -6.53
N VAL A 60 -13.91 9.71 -6.08
CA VAL A 60 -13.53 9.69 -4.65
C VAL A 60 -13.15 11.06 -4.12
N LEU A 61 -12.52 11.89 -4.95
CA LEU A 61 -12.17 13.26 -4.59
C LEU A 61 -13.38 14.19 -4.53
N SER A 62 -14.43 13.91 -5.31
CA SER A 62 -15.69 14.65 -5.24
C SER A 62 -16.50 14.36 -3.97
N MET A 63 -16.28 13.22 -3.32
CA MET A 63 -17.01 12.84 -2.11
C MET A 63 -16.67 13.73 -0.90
N PRO A 64 -17.64 13.95 0.01
CA PRO A 64 -17.39 14.58 1.30
C PRO A 64 -16.30 13.86 2.11
N PRO A 65 -15.56 14.58 2.99
CA PRO A 65 -14.45 14.01 3.73
C PRO A 65 -14.86 12.87 4.66
N ASP A 66 -16.05 12.94 5.26
CA ASP A 66 -16.57 11.88 6.14
C ASP A 66 -16.91 10.62 5.35
N THR A 67 -17.62 10.76 4.23
CA THR A 67 -17.94 9.66 3.31
C THR A 67 -16.67 9.00 2.75
N ARG A 68 -15.62 9.79 2.51
CA ARG A 68 -14.31 9.30 2.05
C ARG A 68 -13.61 8.41 3.08
N VAL A 69 -13.82 8.67 4.38
CA VAL A 69 -13.30 7.82 5.46
C VAL A 69 -13.96 6.45 5.41
N ASP A 70 -15.28 6.41 5.25
CA ASP A 70 -16.01 5.15 5.19
C ASP A 70 -15.73 4.39 3.90
N TRP A 71 -15.63 5.11 2.78
CA TRP A 71 -15.13 4.57 1.51
C TRP A 71 -13.75 3.92 1.68
N LEU A 72 -12.80 4.59 2.36
CA LEU A 72 -11.45 4.06 2.56
C LEU A 72 -11.48 2.78 3.40
N LYS A 73 -12.25 2.73 4.49
CA LYS A 73 -12.39 1.52 5.32
C LYS A 73 -12.90 0.35 4.50
N MET A 74 -13.96 0.58 3.73
CA MET A 74 -14.57 -0.44 2.87
C MET A 74 -13.59 -0.90 1.78
N ALA A 75 -12.87 0.02 1.15
CA ALA A 75 -11.88 -0.30 0.13
C ALA A 75 -10.67 -1.06 0.68
N LEU A 76 -10.22 -0.73 1.90
CA LEU A 76 -9.18 -1.49 2.60
C LEU A 76 -9.63 -2.90 2.96
N MET A 77 -10.87 -3.07 3.42
CA MET A 77 -11.45 -4.40 3.67
C MET A 77 -11.48 -5.22 2.38
N GLN A 78 -11.96 -4.65 1.27
CA GLN A 78 -11.98 -5.35 -0.03
C GLN A 78 -10.58 -5.67 -0.55
N SER A 79 -9.59 -4.82 -0.28
CA SER A 79 -8.19 -5.09 -0.62
C SER A 79 -7.61 -6.22 0.22
N ALA A 80 -7.93 -6.29 1.52
CA ALA A 80 -7.50 -7.38 2.40
C ALA A 80 -8.13 -8.73 2.00
N MET A 81 -9.35 -8.71 1.50
CA MET A 81 -10.03 -9.89 0.94
C MET A 81 -9.52 -10.29 -0.45
N GLY A 82 -8.65 -9.49 -1.08
CA GLY A 82 -8.15 -9.74 -2.43
C GLY A 82 -9.16 -9.46 -3.56
N LYS A 83 -10.31 -8.84 -3.24
CA LYS A 83 -11.32 -8.42 -4.22
C LYS A 83 -10.88 -7.17 -4.99
N LEU A 84 -10.15 -6.28 -4.32
CA LEU A 84 -9.67 -5.01 -4.88
C LEU A 84 -8.14 -5.01 -5.00
N LYS A 85 -7.61 -4.49 -6.12
CA LYS A 85 -6.16 -4.40 -6.33
C LYS A 85 -5.57 -3.25 -5.51
N ALA A 86 -4.57 -3.54 -4.69
CA ALA A 86 -3.84 -2.53 -3.91
C ALA A 86 -3.20 -1.43 -4.78
N ALA A 87 -2.88 -1.72 -6.05
CA ALA A 87 -2.38 -0.73 -7.01
C ALA A 87 -3.42 0.37 -7.32
N SER A 88 -4.68 -0.01 -7.58
CA SER A 88 -5.76 0.95 -7.84
C SER A 88 -6.07 1.81 -6.62
N LEU A 89 -5.97 1.23 -5.43
CA LEU A 89 -6.12 1.96 -4.17
C LEU A 89 -4.95 2.95 -3.94
N TYR A 90 -3.73 2.54 -4.29
CA TYR A 90 -2.54 3.38 -4.21
C TYR A 90 -2.67 4.63 -5.08
N ASP A 91 -3.18 4.51 -6.31
CA ASP A 91 -3.31 5.66 -7.23
C ASP A 91 -4.21 6.76 -6.65
N ILE A 92 -5.22 6.40 -5.85
CA ILE A 92 -6.10 7.35 -5.17
C ILE A 92 -5.42 7.97 -3.95
N ILE A 93 -4.82 7.13 -3.08
CA ILE A 93 -4.20 7.57 -1.82
C ILE A 93 -2.94 8.42 -2.08
N ALA A 94 -2.24 8.17 -3.18
CA ALA A 94 -1.05 8.91 -3.58
C ALA A 94 -1.38 10.30 -4.15
N LYS A 95 -2.65 10.63 -4.42
CA LYS A 95 -3.02 11.98 -4.86
C LYS A 95 -2.90 12.98 -3.70
N PRO A 96 -2.23 14.13 -3.90
CA PRO A 96 -2.10 15.15 -2.85
C PRO A 96 -3.45 15.74 -2.43
N SER A 97 -4.42 15.79 -3.35
CA SER A 97 -5.80 16.21 -3.06
C SER A 97 -6.51 15.31 -2.04
N PHE A 98 -6.18 14.01 -2.02
CA PHE A 98 -6.70 13.07 -1.03
C PHE A 98 -6.09 13.32 0.35
N ALA A 99 -4.76 13.51 0.41
CA ALA A 99 -4.05 13.78 1.66
C ALA A 99 -4.26 15.21 2.20
N ASN A 100 -4.68 16.17 1.37
CA ASN A 100 -4.98 17.55 1.77
C ASN A 100 -6.39 17.74 2.35
N THR A 101 -7.07 16.66 2.71
CA THR A 101 -8.36 16.72 3.40
C THR A 101 -8.20 17.45 4.74
N SER A 102 -9.02 18.45 5.04
CA SER A 102 -8.97 19.19 6.31
C SER A 102 -9.83 18.54 7.41
N GLY A 103 -9.51 18.80 8.68
CA GLY A 103 -10.37 18.45 9.83
C GLY A 103 -10.03 17.13 10.53
N SER A 104 -10.98 16.63 11.32
CA SER A 104 -10.87 15.37 12.08
C SER A 104 -10.76 14.15 11.16
N ALA A 105 -11.49 14.15 10.04
CA ALA A 105 -11.47 13.10 9.02
C ALA A 105 -10.05 12.79 8.51
N ARG A 106 -9.18 13.80 8.40
CA ARG A 106 -7.78 13.62 7.99
C ARG A 106 -7.00 12.69 8.93
N LYS A 107 -7.16 12.88 10.24
CA LYS A 107 -6.46 12.07 11.25
C LYS A 107 -6.89 10.62 11.14
N THR A 108 -8.19 10.39 10.97
CA THR A 108 -8.78 9.07 10.79
C THR A 108 -8.29 8.43 9.49
N LEU A 109 -8.32 9.14 8.36
CA LEU A 109 -7.81 8.65 7.08
C LEU A 109 -6.34 8.24 7.19
N ARG A 110 -5.50 9.10 7.77
CA ARG A 110 -4.07 8.82 7.96
C ARG A 110 -3.86 7.58 8.81
N ALA A 111 -4.55 7.48 9.95
CA ALA A 111 -4.43 6.34 10.85
C ALA A 111 -4.81 5.03 10.13
N SER A 112 -5.91 5.04 9.37
CA SER A 112 -6.35 3.88 8.58
C SER A 112 -5.35 3.49 7.50
N VAL A 113 -4.76 4.46 6.77
CA VAL A 113 -3.73 4.18 5.75
C VAL A 113 -2.47 3.61 6.39
N LEU A 114 -1.97 4.21 7.48
CA LEU A 114 -0.74 3.78 8.14
C LEU A 114 -0.88 2.38 8.76
N ALA A 115 -2.02 2.08 9.39
CA ALA A 115 -2.29 0.75 9.93
C ALA A 115 -2.27 -0.35 8.85
N ASN A 116 -2.66 0.00 7.62
CA ASN A 116 -2.76 -0.93 6.51
C ASN A 116 -1.61 -0.82 5.50
N LEU A 117 -0.48 -0.21 5.89
CA LEU A 117 0.71 -0.10 5.03
C LEU A 117 1.22 -1.46 4.53
N HIS A 118 0.97 -2.53 5.27
CA HIS A 118 1.37 -3.89 4.91
C HIS A 118 0.74 -4.41 3.60
N LEU A 119 -0.40 -3.85 3.17
CA LEU A 119 -1.06 -4.20 1.90
C LEU A 119 -0.33 -3.69 0.65
N PHE A 120 0.57 -2.71 0.82
CA PHE A 120 1.28 -2.08 -0.29
C PHE A 120 2.70 -2.61 -0.46
N SER A 121 3.27 -2.42 -1.65
CA SER A 121 4.68 -2.72 -1.89
C SER A 121 5.59 -1.76 -1.12
N SER A 122 6.81 -2.19 -0.78
CA SER A 122 7.77 -1.36 -0.02
C SER A 122 8.09 -0.01 -0.69
N LYS A 123 8.01 0.06 -2.02
CA LYS A 123 8.17 1.33 -2.77
C LYS A 123 6.99 2.26 -2.53
N GLN A 124 5.77 1.73 -2.62
CA GLN A 124 4.54 2.49 -2.38
C GLN A 124 4.44 2.98 -0.93
N LYS A 125 4.83 2.14 0.05
CA LYS A 125 4.83 2.52 1.47
C LYS A 125 5.64 3.80 1.73
N LYS A 126 6.87 3.87 1.22
CA LYS A 126 7.74 5.04 1.38
C LYS A 126 7.10 6.31 0.82
N ILE A 127 6.52 6.22 -0.38
CA ILE A 127 5.87 7.36 -1.03
C ILE A 127 4.64 7.82 -0.24
N ILE A 128 3.81 6.87 0.23
CA ILE A 128 2.66 7.18 1.08
C ILE A 128 3.12 7.86 2.37
N GLU A 129 4.07 7.27 3.09
CA GLU A 129 4.59 7.85 4.34
C GLU A 129 5.12 9.27 4.13
N GLU A 130 5.92 9.49 3.09
CA GLU A 130 6.47 10.79 2.75
C GLU A 130 5.37 11.83 2.46
N LEU A 131 4.39 11.46 1.62
CA LEU A 131 3.29 12.36 1.21
C LEU A 131 2.41 12.75 2.40
N TRP A 132 2.08 11.81 3.28
CA TRP A 132 1.26 12.07 4.46
C TRP A 132 2.01 12.82 5.57
N ASN A 133 3.34 12.65 5.64
CA ASN A 133 4.19 13.39 6.59
C ASN A 133 4.51 14.82 6.12
N ALA A 134 4.71 15.04 4.82
CA ALA A 134 4.98 16.37 4.25
C ALA A 134 3.80 17.33 4.49
N ASN A 135 2.58 16.82 4.34
CA ASN A 135 1.37 17.61 4.53
C ASN A 135 1.12 18.00 6.00
N ASP A 136 1.77 17.36 6.98
CA ASP A 136 1.66 17.70 8.40
C ASP A 136 2.51 18.94 8.73
N ARG A 137 3.69 19.03 8.14
CA ARG A 137 4.63 20.15 8.36
C ARG A 137 4.13 21.47 7.74
N GLY A 138 3.31 21.41 6.70
CA GLY A 138 2.77 22.61 6.02
C GLY A 138 1.75 23.42 6.83
N MET A 139 1.12 22.83 7.86
CA MET A 139 0.07 23.51 8.67
C MET A 139 0.61 24.11 9.98
N ALA A 140 1.78 23.67 10.46
CA ALA A 140 2.39 24.20 11.68
C ALA A 140 3.06 25.58 11.50
N GLY A 141 3.29 26.02 10.25
CA GLY A 141 4.04 27.25 9.94
C GLY A 141 3.23 28.55 9.79
N ARG A 142 1.90 28.54 9.99
CA ARG A 142 1.03 29.73 9.76
C ARG A 142 0.22 30.19 10.99
N ARG A 143 0.70 29.91 12.20
CA ARG A 143 0.18 30.49 13.45
C ARG A 143 1.33 30.91 14.35
N GLY A 144 1.95 32.05 14.04
CA GLY A 144 3.09 32.54 14.80
C GLY A 144 3.54 33.92 14.42
N CYS A 145 2.60 34.85 14.23
CA CYS A 145 2.88 36.29 14.31
C CYS A 145 1.55 37.02 14.53
N VAL A 146 1.05 36.98 15.76
CA VAL A 146 0.25 38.11 16.25
C VAL A 146 1.26 38.94 17.02
N ASP A 147 1.69 40.02 16.39
CA ASP A 147 2.42 41.12 16.99
C ASP A 147 1.79 41.47 18.35
N ARG A 148 2.48 41.10 19.42
CA ARG A 148 2.31 41.73 20.72
C ARG A 148 3.62 42.37 21.11
N SER A 149 3.96 43.37 20.31
CA SER A 149 4.92 44.41 20.65
C SER A 149 4.41 45.15 21.91
N SER A 150 5.38 45.62 22.70
CA SER A 150 5.27 46.49 23.90
C SER A 150 4.76 45.85 25.20
N SER A 151 5.69 45.54 26.12
CA SER A 151 6.13 46.52 27.13
C SER A 151 7.13 45.89 28.11
N SER A 152 8.36 46.38 28.04
CA SER A 152 9.44 46.24 29.00
C SER A 152 9.21 47.07 30.26
N SER A 153 9.41 46.49 31.44
CA SER A 153 9.88 47.17 32.66
C SER A 153 10.33 46.10 33.65
N SER A 154 11.61 45.71 33.73
CA SER A 154 12.72 46.37 34.42
C SER A 154 12.53 46.55 35.94
N SER A 155 13.59 46.22 36.68
CA SER A 155 13.89 46.54 38.10
C SER A 155 13.17 45.64 39.13
N SER A 156 13.76 45.21 40.24
CA SER A 156 15.08 45.44 40.84
C SER A 156 15.20 44.60 42.13
N SER A 157 16.41 44.14 42.43
CA SER A 157 17.03 43.95 43.76
C SER A 157 16.16 43.89 45.03
N GLY A 158 16.39 42.87 45.87
CA GLY A 158 15.89 42.84 47.24
C GLY A 158 16.50 41.72 48.08
N SER A 159 17.72 41.96 48.55
CA SER A 159 18.39 41.23 49.64
C SER A 159 17.54 41.24 50.91
N GLY A 160 17.49 40.14 51.67
CA GLY A 160 16.73 40.09 52.91
C GLY A 160 17.04 38.87 53.79
N SER A 161 18.08 39.02 54.61
CA SER A 161 18.45 38.20 55.75
C SER A 161 17.32 38.13 56.80
N GLY A 162 17.12 37.00 57.47
CA GLY A 162 16.12 36.93 58.55
C GLY A 162 16.07 35.61 59.31
N SER A 163 16.94 35.49 60.30
CA SER A 163 16.91 34.56 61.45
C SER A 163 15.59 34.58 62.24
N GLY A 164 15.17 33.46 62.81
CA GLY A 164 14.09 33.46 63.82
C GLY A 164 13.63 32.10 64.32
N SER A 165 13.89 31.86 65.60
CA SER A 165 13.64 30.70 66.46
C SER A 165 12.23 30.65 67.10
N GLY A 166 11.83 29.47 67.62
CA GLY A 166 10.78 29.27 68.65
C GLY A 166 9.54 28.54 68.11
N SER A 167 8.98 27.51 68.74
CA SER A 167 9.17 26.87 70.05
C SER A 167 8.77 25.39 69.94
#